data_AF-A0A1M4M4K3-F1
#
_entry.id   AF-A0A1M4M4K3-F1
#
_cell.length_a   1.000
_cell.length_b   1.000
_cell.length_c   1.000
_cell.angle_alpha   90.00
_cell.angle_beta   90.00
_cell.angle_gamma   90.00
#
_symmetry.space_group_name_H-M   'P 1'
#
loop_
_entity.id
_entity.type
_entity.pdbx_description
1 polymer ?
#
loop_
_entity_poly.entity_id
_entity_poly.type
_entity_poly.pdbx_seq_one_letter_code
_entity_poly.pdbx_strand_id
1 'polypeptide(L)'
;MIKNNYTFGKQVGSWHADRAQTVTFVVTDDCNLRCKYCYITHKKSDNIMSFDTAKDFIDLLLTTDDMRYSEAVILEFIGGEPLIEAKLIDRIADYFKMRAFELDHDWYWNYRISICTNICTWRKRTNPKK
;
A
#
# COMPACT_ATOMS: atom_id res chain seq x y z
N MET A 1 -40.49 -13.60 14.24
CA MET A 1 -39.96 -14.00 12.91
C MET A 1 -39.77 -12.73 12.08
N ILE A 2 -38.55 -12.24 11.93
CA ILE A 2 -38.28 -11.05 11.11
C ILE A 2 -38.25 -11.49 9.65
N LYS A 3 -39.26 -11.08 8.88
CA LYS A 3 -39.25 -11.20 7.41
C LYS A 3 -38.19 -10.24 6.87
N ASN A 4 -36.99 -10.76 6.59
CA ASN A 4 -35.93 -10.01 5.92
C ASN A 4 -36.30 -9.82 4.45
N ASN A 5 -36.80 -8.63 4.10
CA ASN A 5 -37.05 -8.19 2.73
C ASN A 5 -35.76 -7.71 2.02
N TYR A 6 -34.59 -8.17 2.47
CA TYR A 6 -33.28 -7.74 1.98
C TYR A 6 -32.46 -8.94 1.55
N THR A 7 -31.96 -8.90 0.32
CA THR A 7 -30.98 -9.86 -0.19
C THR A 7 -29.59 -9.27 0.01
N PHE A 8 -28.81 -9.84 0.92
CA PHE A 8 -27.38 -9.51 1.00
C PHE A 8 -26.66 -10.23 -0.14
N GLY A 9 -25.83 -9.50 -0.89
CA GLY A 9 -24.92 -10.10 -1.86
C GLY A 9 -23.92 -11.03 -1.17
N LYS A 10 -23.50 -12.10 -1.86
CA LYS A 10 -22.40 -12.94 -1.37
C LYS A 10 -21.11 -12.13 -1.42
N GLN A 11 -20.45 -11.94 -0.28
CA GLN A 11 -19.11 -11.36 -0.26
C GLN A 11 -18.13 -12.37 -0.87
N VAL A 12 -17.28 -11.88 -1.77
CA VAL A 12 -16.08 -12.61 -2.21
C VAL A 12 -15.05 -12.43 -1.10
N GLY A 13 -14.39 -13.52 -0.69
CA GLY A 13 -13.33 -13.48 0.32
C GLY A 13 -12.17 -12.59 -0.13
N SER A 14 -11.51 -11.92 0.81
CA SER A 14 -10.25 -11.22 0.55
C SER A 14 -9.17 -12.20 0.10
N TRP A 15 -8.15 -11.70 -0.59
CA TRP A 15 -7.04 -12.54 -1.01
C TRP A 15 -6.28 -13.11 0.17
N HIS A 16 -6.07 -14.43 0.14
CA HIS A 16 -5.54 -15.22 1.25
C HIS A 16 -6.31 -15.09 2.57
N ALA A 17 -7.48 -14.42 2.61
CA ALA A 17 -8.31 -14.27 3.80
C ALA A 17 -7.50 -13.83 5.04
N ASP A 18 -7.34 -14.73 6.01
CA ASP A 18 -6.60 -14.62 7.26
C ASP A 18 -5.11 -15.03 7.16
N ARG A 19 -4.69 -15.53 5.99
CA ARG A 19 -3.32 -15.97 5.67
C ARG A 19 -2.49 -14.91 4.92
N ALA A 20 -2.93 -13.66 4.92
CA ALA A 20 -2.11 -12.55 4.46
C ALA A 20 -2.02 -11.47 5.54
N GLN A 21 -0.80 -11.03 5.84
CA GLN A 21 -0.60 -9.85 6.66
C GLN A 21 -0.49 -8.60 5.79
N THR A 22 -1.08 -7.49 6.25
CA THR A 22 -1.00 -6.20 5.54
C THR A 22 0.01 -5.31 6.22
N VAL A 23 0.90 -4.74 5.42
CA VAL A 23 1.92 -3.80 5.84
C VAL A 23 1.67 -2.48 5.13
N THR A 24 1.42 -1.43 5.91
CA THR A 24 0.91 -0.17 5.39
C THR A 24 1.97 0.93 5.42
N PHE A 25 2.26 1.50 4.26
CA PHE A 25 3.16 2.63 4.06
C PHE A 25 2.34 3.91 3.90
N VAL A 26 2.51 4.85 4.82
CA VAL A 26 2.00 6.22 4.70
C VAL A 26 3.04 7.05 3.93
N VAL A 27 2.87 7.17 2.61
CA VAL A 27 3.92 7.68 1.72
C VAL A 27 4.09 9.20 1.84
N THR A 28 2.99 9.93 2.04
CA THR A 28 2.96 11.39 2.18
C THR A 28 1.70 11.82 2.92
N ASP A 29 1.76 12.94 3.63
CA ASP A 29 0.56 13.59 4.20
C ASP A 29 -0.16 14.48 3.18
N ASP A 30 0.48 14.81 2.06
CA ASP A 30 -0.10 15.68 1.05
C ASP A 30 -1.21 14.98 0.27
N CYS A 31 -2.21 15.75 -0.11
CA CYS A 31 -3.32 15.29 -0.93
C CYS A 31 -3.77 16.44 -1.83
N ASN A 32 -4.26 16.12 -3.02
CA ASN A 32 -4.96 17.07 -3.89
C ASN A 32 -6.39 17.39 -3.38
N LEU A 33 -6.92 16.66 -2.38
CA LEU A 33 -8.23 16.90 -1.75
C LEU A 33 -8.11 17.33 -0.28
N ARG A 34 -9.19 17.89 0.27
CA ARG A 34 -9.32 18.29 1.69
C ARG A 34 -10.62 17.72 2.29
N CYS A 35 -10.76 16.40 2.30
CA CYS A 35 -11.95 15.73 2.80
C CYS A 35 -12.18 16.06 4.28
N LYS A 36 -13.39 16.52 4.65
CA LYS A 36 -13.74 16.90 6.03
C LYS A 36 -13.62 15.75 7.04
N TYR A 37 -13.76 14.51 6.58
CA TYR A 37 -13.70 13.28 7.37
C TYR A 37 -12.33 12.58 7.30
N CYS A 38 -11.30 13.23 6.76
CA CYS A 38 -9.98 12.62 6.63
C CYS A 38 -9.30 12.49 8.01
N TYR A 39 -8.75 11.31 8.31
CA TYR A 39 -7.98 11.08 9.54
C TYR A 39 -6.61 11.76 9.52
N ILE A 40 -6.08 12.10 8.33
CA ILE A 40 -4.89 12.93 8.16
C ILE A 40 -5.32 14.41 8.21
N THR A 41 -5.36 14.95 9.42
CA THR A 41 -5.91 16.29 9.70
C THR A 41 -4.95 17.42 9.29
N HIS A 42 -3.64 17.20 9.38
CA HIS A 42 -2.61 18.18 9.06
C HIS A 42 -1.91 17.86 7.74
N LYS A 43 -2.64 17.97 6.62
CA LYS A 43 -2.06 17.74 5.28
C LYS A 43 -0.96 18.74 4.99
N LYS A 44 0.26 18.23 4.79
CA LYS A 44 1.48 19.00 4.56
C LYS A 44 2.21 18.47 3.33
N SER A 45 2.61 19.38 2.43
CA SER A 45 3.28 19.04 1.17
C SER A 45 4.75 18.64 1.34
N ASP A 46 5.36 18.95 2.48
CA ASP A 46 6.76 18.67 2.80
C ASP A 46 6.94 17.41 3.66
N ASN A 47 5.85 16.79 4.14
CA ASN A 47 5.95 15.56 4.92
C ASN A 47 5.81 14.33 4.01
N ILE A 48 6.96 13.89 3.49
CA ILE A 48 7.09 12.73 2.59
C ILE A 48 7.99 11.70 3.27
N MET A 49 7.59 10.43 3.23
CA MET A 49 8.43 9.33 3.71
C MET A 49 9.75 9.29 2.92
N SER A 50 10.88 9.23 3.62
CA SER A 50 12.16 9.05 2.94
C SER A 50 12.29 7.62 2.42
N PHE A 51 12.97 7.44 1.29
CA PHE A 51 13.24 6.10 0.76
C PHE A 51 14.09 5.27 1.72
N ASP A 52 15.04 5.88 2.43
CA ASP A 52 15.91 5.19 3.38
C ASP A 52 15.10 4.60 4.54
N THR A 53 14.12 5.34 5.05
CA THR A 53 13.18 4.84 6.07
C THR A 53 12.39 3.64 5.57
N ALA A 54 11.89 3.68 4.33
CA ALA A 54 11.16 2.56 3.74
C ALA A 54 12.06 1.34 3.55
N LYS A 55 13.32 1.55 3.15
CA LYS A 55 14.34 0.51 3.00
C LYS A 55 14.66 -0.15 4.34
N ASP A 56 14.95 0.63 5.37
CA ASP A 56 15.30 0.12 6.70
C ASP A 56 14.14 -0.69 7.29
N PHE A 57 12.91 -0.23 7.06
CA PHE A 57 11.71 -0.97 7.46
C PHE A 57 11.54 -2.29 6.69
N ILE A 58 11.76 -2.30 5.36
CA ILE A 58 11.71 -3.53 4.57
C ILE A 58 12.79 -4.52 5.01
N ASP A 59 14.01 -4.05 5.26
CA ASP A 59 15.10 -4.87 5.76
C ASP A 59 14.73 -5.52 7.10
N LEU A 60 14.16 -4.74 8.03
CA LEU A 60 13.65 -5.25 9.30
C LEU A 60 12.53 -6.28 9.11
N LEU A 61 11.55 -5.95 8.25
CA LEU A 61 10.37 -6.78 7.97
C LEU A 61 10.73 -8.15 7.39
N LEU A 62 11.74 -8.22 6.51
CA LEU A 62 12.16 -9.46 5.84
C LEU A 62 13.15 -10.30 6.66
N THR A 63 13.77 -9.73 7.70
CA THR A 63 14.81 -10.40 8.50
C THR A 63 14.40 -10.69 9.95
N THR A 64 13.25 -10.19 10.39
CA THR A 64 12.73 -10.38 11.75
C THR A 64 11.56 -11.34 11.76
N ASP A 65 11.78 -12.57 12.24
CA ASP A 65 10.74 -13.59 12.31
C ASP A 65 9.52 -13.17 13.15
N ASP A 66 9.73 -12.37 14.20
CA ASP A 66 8.64 -11.86 15.05
C ASP A 66 7.68 -10.90 14.33
N MET A 67 8.08 -10.37 13.16
CA MET A 67 7.24 -9.53 12.30
C MET A 67 6.54 -10.33 11.18
N ARG A 68 6.76 -11.65 11.14
CA ARG A 68 6.18 -12.57 10.16
C ARG A 68 5.01 -13.32 10.79
N TYR A 69 3.83 -12.72 10.70
CA TYR A 69 2.57 -13.32 11.18
C TYR A 69 1.88 -14.19 10.14
N SER A 70 2.34 -14.17 8.88
CA SER A 70 1.62 -14.83 7.79
C SER A 70 2.51 -15.30 6.63
N GLU A 71 2.01 -16.26 5.86
CA GLU A 71 2.67 -16.82 4.67
C GLU A 71 2.67 -15.87 3.47
N ALA A 72 1.76 -14.89 3.45
CA ALA A 72 1.60 -13.91 2.39
C ALA A 72 1.64 -12.49 2.93
N VAL A 73 2.04 -11.53 2.10
CA VAL A 73 2.10 -10.11 2.49
C VAL A 73 1.38 -9.21 1.48
N ILE A 74 0.67 -8.21 1.99
CA ILE A 74 0.10 -7.12 1.20
C ILE A 74 0.88 -5.85 1.54
N LEU A 75 1.59 -5.30 0.56
CA LEU A 75 2.19 -3.97 0.64
C LEU A 75 1.12 -2.95 0.29
N GLU A 76 0.59 -2.28 1.29
CA GLU A 76 -0.44 -1.27 1.14
C GLU A 76 0.15 0.13 1.15
N PHE A 77 -0.08 0.89 0.09
CA PHE A 77 0.35 2.28 -0.01
C PHE A 77 -0.84 3.21 0.20
N ILE A 78 -0.75 4.01 1.26
CA ILE A 78 -1.72 5.03 1.65
C ILE A 78 -1.01 6.37 1.87
N GLY A 79 -1.76 7.36 2.34
CA GLY A 79 -1.27 8.68 2.65
C GLY A 79 -2.39 9.70 2.55
N GLY A 80 -2.05 10.95 2.29
CA GLY A 80 -3.01 11.90 1.78
C GLY A 80 -3.49 11.50 0.38
N GLU A 81 -2.59 11.51 -0.60
CA GLU A 81 -2.77 10.90 -1.92
C GLU A 81 -1.45 10.22 -2.33
N PRO A 82 -1.35 8.88 -2.23
CA PRO A 82 -0.09 8.17 -2.45
C PRO A 82 0.47 8.35 -3.87
N LEU A 83 -0.39 8.54 -4.88
CA LEU A 83 0.06 8.65 -6.28
C LEU A 83 0.73 10.00 -6.61
N ILE A 84 0.71 10.99 -5.70
CA ILE A 84 1.60 12.16 -5.82
C ILE A 84 3.07 11.69 -5.81
N GLU A 85 3.37 10.70 -4.98
CA GLU A 85 4.70 10.12 -4.79
C GLU A 85 4.85 8.75 -5.48
N ALA A 86 4.25 8.58 -6.66
CA ALA A 86 4.29 7.32 -7.40
C ALA A 86 5.71 6.77 -7.66
N LYS A 87 6.71 7.67 -7.84
CA LYS A 87 8.12 7.27 -7.99
C LYS A 87 8.70 6.65 -6.73
N LEU A 88 8.27 7.11 -5.55
CA LEU A 88 8.71 6.53 -4.28
C LEU A 88 8.10 5.14 -4.11
N ILE A 89 6.81 4.98 -4.42
CA ILE A 89 6.13 3.68 -4.40
C ILE A 89 6.83 2.67 -5.31
N ASP A 90 7.17 3.09 -6.54
CA ASP A 90 7.90 2.26 -7.51
C ASP A 90 9.23 1.77 -6.93
N ARG A 91 10.04 2.68 -6.37
CA ARG A 91 11.31 2.34 -5.72
C ARG A 91 11.14 1.39 -4.53
N ILE A 92 10.11 1.58 -3.71
CA ILE A 92 9.82 0.72 -2.55
C ILE A 92 9.43 -0.68 -3.02
N ALA A 93 8.56 -0.79 -4.03
CA ALA A 93 8.11 -2.06 -4.57
C ALA A 93 9.27 -2.84 -5.22
N ASP A 94 10.11 -2.15 -5.99
CA ASP A 94 11.32 -2.73 -6.58
C ASP A 94 12.29 -3.21 -5.49
N TYR A 95 12.56 -2.38 -4.49
CA TYR A 95 13.46 -2.74 -3.39
C TYR A 95 12.96 -3.95 -2.61
N PHE A 96 11.67 -3.97 -2.23
CA PHE A 96 11.06 -5.12 -1.56
C PHE A 96 11.25 -6.40 -2.38
N LYS A 97 10.93 -6.35 -3.67
CA LYS A 97 11.00 -7.54 -4.53
C LYS A 97 12.43 -8.05 -4.68
N MET A 98 13.37 -7.14 -4.94
CA MET A 98 14.80 -7.48 -5.06
C MET A 98 15.32 -8.07 -3.75
N ARG A 99 15.00 -7.44 -2.62
CA ARG A 99 15.46 -7.88 -1.31
C ARG A 99 14.87 -9.23 -0.90
N ALA A 100 13.58 -9.44 -1.15
CA ALA A 100 12.93 -10.73 -0.89
C ALA A 100 13.54 -11.84 -1.77
N PHE A 101 13.92 -11.55 -3.01
CA PHE A 101 14.64 -12.49 -3.88
C PHE A 101 16.04 -12.82 -3.36
N GLU A 102 16.83 -11.81 -2.97
CA GLU A 102 18.18 -11.99 -2.42
C GLU A 102 18.21 -12.86 -1.17
N LEU A 103 17.16 -12.78 -0.35
CA LEU A 103 17.02 -13.53 0.89
C LEU A 103 16.35 -14.90 0.71
N ASP A 104 15.98 -15.28 -0.52
CA ASP A 104 15.17 -16.48 -0.82
C ASP A 104 13.89 -16.55 0.05
N HIS A 105 13.24 -15.40 0.25
CA HIS A 105 12.12 -15.26 1.16
C HIS A 105 10.78 -15.64 0.48
N ASP A 106 9.91 -16.40 1.17
CA ASP A 106 8.64 -16.90 0.62
C ASP A 106 7.73 -15.80 0.03
N TRP A 107 7.73 -14.63 0.65
CA TRP A 107 6.98 -13.46 0.17
C TRP A 107 7.44 -12.93 -1.20
N TYR A 108 8.59 -13.33 -1.72
CA TYR A 108 9.01 -12.98 -3.08
C TYR A 108 7.96 -13.40 -4.12
N TRP A 109 7.34 -14.56 -3.95
CA TRP A 109 6.27 -15.07 -4.81
C TRP A 109 4.87 -14.80 -4.26
N ASN A 110 4.77 -14.62 -2.95
CA ASN A 110 3.50 -14.54 -2.24
C ASN A 110 3.22 -13.13 -1.69
N TYR A 111 3.22 -12.14 -2.57
CA TYR A 111 2.89 -10.76 -2.22
C TYR A 111 1.82 -10.14 -3.11
N ARG A 112 1.17 -9.09 -2.60
CA ARG A 112 0.34 -8.18 -3.37
C ARG A 112 0.67 -6.74 -3.08
N ILE A 113 0.40 -5.89 -4.06
CA ILE A 113 0.45 -4.44 -3.91
C ILE A 113 -1.00 -3.94 -3.87
N SER A 114 -1.32 -3.16 -2.84
CA SER A 114 -2.58 -2.44 -2.67
C SER A 114 -2.29 -0.94 -2.64
N ILE A 115 -3.09 -0.13 -3.33
CA ILE A 115 -2.93 1.33 -3.34
C ILE A 115 -4.30 1.96 -3.08
N CYS A 116 -4.37 2.80 -2.04
CA CYS A 116 -5.58 3.56 -1.72
C CYS A 116 -5.46 4.99 -2.25
N THR A 117 -6.09 5.26 -3.40
CA THR A 117 -6.02 6.55 -4.11
C THR A 117 -7.41 7.15 -4.28
N ASN A 118 -7.50 8.48 -4.34
CA ASN A 118 -8.71 9.21 -4.70
C ASN A 118 -8.93 9.37 -6.21
N ILE A 119 -8.04 8.79 -7.03
CA ILE A 119 -8.13 8.70 -8.51
C ILE A 119 -7.99 10.05 -9.24
N CYS A 120 -7.99 11.19 -8.54
CA CYS A 120 -7.91 12.51 -9.18
C CYS A 120 -6.55 12.77 -9.87
N THR A 121 -5.50 12.05 -9.51
CA THR A 121 -4.13 12.21 -10.06
C THR A 121 -3.89 11.37 -11.31
N TRP A 122 -4.87 10.58 -11.77
CA TRP A 122 -4.75 9.76 -12.99
C TRP A 122 -4.89 10.61 -14.26
N ARG A 123 -3.79 11.26 -14.66
CA ARG A 123 -3.65 11.83 -16.00
C ARG A 123 -2.97 10.79 -16.89
N LYS A 124 -3.59 10.43 -18.03
CA LYS A 124 -2.92 9.66 -19.08
C LYS A 124 -1.57 10.32 -19.36
N ARG A 125 -0.50 9.52 -19.46
CA ARG A 125 0.80 9.97 -19.98
C ARG A 125 0.62 10.40 -21.45
N THR A 126 0.04 11.57 -21.69
CA THR A 126 0.13 12.25 -22.97
C THR A 126 1.57 12.65 -23.09
N ASN A 127 2.34 11.82 -23.79
CA ASN A 127 3.70 12.15 -24.15
C ASN A 127 3.70 13.55 -24.80
N PRO A 128 4.31 14.59 -24.21
CA PRO A 128 4.34 15.93 -24.82
C PRO A 128 5.21 15.99 -26.08
N LYS A 129 5.74 14.84 -26.53
CA LYS A 129 6.62 14.70 -27.68
C LYS A 129 6.11 13.59 -28.62
N LYS A 130 4.93 13.76 -29.19
CA LYS A 130 4.54 13.25 -30.52
C LYS A 130 3.41 14.13 -31.06
#